data_AF-A0A6L8V0B7-F1
#
_entry.id   AF-A0A6L8V0B7-F1
#
_cell.length_a   1.000
_cell.length_b   1.000
_cell.length_c   1.000
_cell.angle_alpha   90.00
_cell.angle_beta   90.00
_cell.angle_gamma   90.00
#
_symmetry.space_group_name_H-M   'P 1'
#
loop_
_entity.id
_entity.type
_entity.pdbx_description
1 polymer ?
#
loop_
_entity_poly.entity_id
_entity_poly.type
_entity_poly.pdbx_seq_one_letter_code
_entity_poly.pdbx_strand_id
1 'polypeptide(L)'
;MDNNQGKEAARHFTLTDEIFRYPGMDVYTQMTVIVLKCFSTESNLPELVDIAKLGRMNLKQATKAMQNLVEMKIISQKMFRRLVGDFQDDRLSWAAKGLLAFCKEHPHIDLTDLLELSSESGEDESSIRKALTELHQYGYLDEYPVWSQIAN
;
A
#
# COMPACT_ATOMS: atom_id res chain seq x y z
N MET A 1 26.78 45.52 6.78
CA MET A 1 25.47 45.35 6.11
C MET A 1 25.54 44.02 5.40
N ASP A 2 25.08 42.96 6.06
CA ASP A 2 25.20 41.59 5.55
C ASP A 2 24.07 41.26 4.58
N ASN A 3 24.48 40.90 3.37
CA ASN A 3 23.64 40.59 2.23
C ASN A 3 23.23 39.11 2.32
N ASN A 4 22.21 38.78 3.11
CA ASN A 4 21.67 37.42 3.17
C ASN A 4 20.60 37.21 2.09
N GLN A 5 21.02 37.18 0.83
CA GLN A 5 20.18 36.65 -0.24
C GLN A 5 20.16 35.13 -0.12
N GLY A 6 19.14 34.61 0.57
CA GLY A 6 18.77 33.21 0.50
C GLY A 6 18.49 32.84 -0.94
N LYS A 7 19.48 32.23 -1.61
CA LYS A 7 19.24 31.50 -2.85
C LYS A 7 18.30 30.36 -2.49
N GLU A 8 17.00 30.54 -2.73
CA GLU A 8 16.12 29.43 -3.00
C GLU A 8 16.72 28.70 -4.21
N ALA A 9 17.56 27.71 -3.92
CA ALA A 9 18.06 26.80 -4.92
C ALA A 9 16.83 26.22 -5.61
N ALA A 10 16.59 26.62 -6.86
CA ALA A 10 15.50 26.10 -7.67
C ALA A 10 15.54 24.57 -7.55
N ARG A 11 14.53 24.01 -6.87
CA ARG A 11 14.40 22.57 -6.75
C ARG A 11 14.14 22.08 -8.16
N HIS A 12 15.15 21.48 -8.79
CA HIS A 12 15.03 20.95 -10.13
C HIS A 12 14.21 19.67 -10.02
N PHE A 13 12.95 19.74 -10.45
CA PHE A 13 12.07 18.58 -10.52
C PHE A 13 12.23 17.95 -11.90
N THR A 14 12.82 16.76 -11.95
CA THR A 14 12.77 15.97 -13.18
C THR A 14 11.45 15.21 -13.16
N LEU A 15 10.46 15.72 -13.88
CA LEU A 15 9.21 14.99 -14.09
C LEU A 15 9.54 13.82 -15.03
N THR A 16 9.48 12.60 -14.53
CA THR A 16 9.65 11.41 -15.39
C THR A 16 8.48 11.29 -16.36
N ASP A 17 8.75 10.86 -17.59
CA ASP A 17 7.72 10.64 -18.63
C ASP A 17 6.66 9.59 -18.26
N GLU A 18 6.81 8.93 -17.10
CA GLU A 18 5.88 7.93 -16.55
C GLU A 18 4.44 8.43 -16.50
N ILE A 19 4.20 9.68 -16.10
CA ILE A 19 2.85 10.25 -16.07
C ILE A 19 2.25 10.28 -17.48
N PHE A 20 3.05 10.62 -18.49
CA PHE A 20 2.60 10.69 -19.88
C PHE A 20 2.40 9.31 -20.53
N ARG A 21 2.98 8.24 -19.95
CA ARG A 21 2.77 6.86 -20.42
C ARG A 21 1.41 6.29 -20.03
N TYR A 22 0.70 6.94 -19.10
CA TYR A 22 -0.63 6.52 -18.64
C TYR A 22 -1.66 7.63 -18.90
N PRO A 23 -2.17 7.76 -20.14
CA PRO A 23 -3.05 8.87 -20.54
C PRO A 23 -4.40 8.91 -19.80
N GLY A 24 -4.80 7.82 -19.13
CA GLY A 24 -6.01 7.75 -18.28
C GLY A 24 -5.77 8.01 -16.79
N MET A 25 -4.57 8.41 -16.39
CA MET A 25 -4.24 8.64 -14.98
C MET A 25 -4.99 9.89 -14.47
N ASP A 26 -5.79 9.71 -13.42
CA ASP A 26 -6.52 10.83 -12.81
C ASP A 26 -5.56 11.80 -12.09
N VAL A 27 -6.03 13.03 -11.86
CA VAL A 27 -5.22 14.11 -11.30
C VAL A 27 -4.62 13.76 -9.93
N TYR A 28 -5.31 13.00 -9.07
CA TYR A 28 -4.78 12.63 -7.76
C TYR A 28 -3.69 11.57 -7.87
N THR A 29 -3.85 10.62 -8.78
CA THR A 29 -2.79 9.64 -9.10
C THR A 29 -1.55 10.35 -9.65
N GLN A 30 -1.71 11.30 -10.58
CA GLN A 30 -0.59 12.10 -11.12
C GLN A 30 0.12 12.91 -10.02
N MET A 31 -0.65 13.60 -9.17
CA MET A 31 -0.09 14.39 -8.08
C MET A 31 0.66 13.52 -7.07
N THR A 32 0.16 12.32 -6.77
CA THR A 32 0.86 11.37 -5.91
C THR A 32 2.21 10.96 -6.50
N VAL A 33 2.30 10.71 -7.82
CA VAL A 33 3.61 10.46 -8.49
C VAL A 33 4.55 11.64 -8.29
N ILE A 34 4.08 12.87 -8.54
CA ILE A 34 4.89 14.08 -8.40
C ILE A 34 5.41 14.19 -6.97
N VAL A 35 4.54 14.03 -5.97
CA VAL A 35 4.92 14.10 -4.56
C VAL A 35 5.97 13.04 -4.25
N LEU A 36 5.74 11.76 -4.57
CA LEU A 36 6.70 10.68 -4.30
C LEU A 36 8.06 10.93 -4.94
N LYS A 37 8.10 11.44 -6.18
CA LYS A 37 9.36 11.77 -6.86
C LYS A 37 10.13 12.92 -6.20
N CYS A 38 9.45 13.81 -5.45
CA CYS A 38 10.11 14.84 -4.65
C CYS A 38 10.88 14.27 -3.45
N PHE A 39 10.57 13.04 -3.04
CA PHE A 39 11.20 12.34 -1.92
C PHE A 39 12.11 11.19 -2.39
N SER A 40 12.72 11.35 -3.57
CA SER A 40 13.45 10.32 -4.33
C SER A 40 14.64 9.67 -3.60
N THR A 41 15.04 10.16 -2.43
CA THR A 41 15.93 9.44 -1.52
C THR A 41 15.12 8.63 -0.51
N GLU A 42 15.19 7.30 -0.57
CA GLU A 42 14.41 6.34 0.26
C GLU A 42 14.44 6.61 1.77
N SER A 43 15.44 7.35 2.25
CA SER A 43 15.62 7.76 3.64
C SER A 43 14.49 8.63 4.18
N ASN A 44 13.76 9.35 3.32
CA ASN A 44 12.73 10.33 3.71
C ASN A 44 11.44 10.14 2.92
N LEU A 45 10.91 8.92 2.85
CA LEU A 45 9.58 8.73 2.27
C LEU A 45 8.51 9.46 3.12
N PRO A 46 7.58 10.20 2.49
CA PRO A 46 6.55 10.95 3.20
C PRO A 46 5.52 10.00 3.81
N GLU A 47 4.84 10.40 4.89
CA GLU A 47 3.67 9.67 5.35
C GLU A 47 2.47 9.92 4.42
N LEU A 48 1.45 9.05 4.46
CA LEU A 48 0.24 9.22 3.64
C LEU A 48 -0.45 10.58 3.88
N VAL A 49 -0.40 11.10 5.12
CA VAL A 49 -0.92 12.42 5.48
C VAL A 49 -0.17 13.54 4.75
N ASP A 50 1.15 13.42 4.63
CA ASP A 50 1.97 14.39 3.89
C ASP A 50 1.71 14.30 2.39
N ILE A 51 1.52 13.09 1.86
CA ILE A 51 1.13 12.88 0.46
C ILE A 51 -0.21 13.59 0.17
N ALA A 52 -1.20 13.39 1.03
CA ALA A 52 -2.50 14.04 0.91
C ALA A 52 -2.37 15.57 0.94
N LYS A 53 -1.62 16.10 1.92
CA LYS A 53 -1.40 17.55 2.08
C LYS A 53 -0.67 18.17 0.89
N LEU A 54 0.45 17.59 0.47
CA LEU A 54 1.28 18.10 -0.63
C LEU A 54 0.57 17.95 -1.98
N GLY A 55 -0.18 16.88 -2.16
CA GLY A 55 -1.01 16.63 -3.34
C GLY A 55 -2.33 17.39 -3.36
N ARG A 56 -2.62 18.20 -2.32
CA ARG A 56 -3.88 18.97 -2.17
C ARG A 56 -5.13 18.11 -2.30
N MET A 57 -5.11 16.95 -1.65
CA MET A 57 -6.19 15.98 -1.65
C MET A 57 -6.50 15.50 -0.24
N ASN A 58 -7.66 14.88 -0.03
CA ASN A 58 -7.96 14.25 1.26
C ASN A 58 -7.30 12.86 1.37
N LEU A 59 -7.30 12.29 2.58
CA LEU A 59 -6.68 10.97 2.82
C LEU A 59 -7.28 9.87 1.96
N LYS A 60 -8.61 9.83 1.78
CA LYS A 60 -9.27 8.83 0.95
C LYS A 60 -8.82 8.91 -0.52
N GLN A 61 -8.66 10.12 -1.04
CA GLN A 61 -8.13 10.35 -2.38
C GLN A 61 -6.67 9.91 -2.48
N ALA A 62 -5.84 10.20 -1.47
CA ALA A 62 -4.46 9.76 -1.43
C ALA A 62 -4.34 8.23 -1.37
N THR A 63 -5.13 7.55 -0.53
CA THR A 63 -5.21 6.09 -0.48
C THR A 63 -5.59 5.51 -1.84
N LYS A 64 -6.64 6.05 -2.48
CA LYS A 64 -7.08 5.58 -3.79
C LYS A 64 -6.04 5.82 -4.88
N ALA A 65 -5.37 6.97 -4.86
CA ALA A 65 -4.26 7.26 -5.77
C ALA A 65 -3.10 6.27 -5.58
N MET A 66 -2.72 5.98 -4.34
CA MET A 66 -1.69 4.97 -4.02
C MET A 66 -2.08 3.57 -4.51
N GLN A 67 -3.36 3.18 -4.38
CA GLN A 67 -3.88 1.92 -4.93
C GLN A 67 -3.75 1.87 -6.46
N ASN A 68 -4.14 2.94 -7.14
CA ASN A 68 -4.01 3.03 -8.59
C ASN A 68 -2.54 2.92 -9.02
N LEU A 69 -1.60 3.54 -8.29
CA LEU A 69 -0.17 3.46 -8.61
C LEU A 69 0.39 2.03 -8.51
N VAL A 70 -0.06 1.24 -7.53
CA VAL A 70 0.40 -0.14 -7.41
C VAL A 70 -0.26 -1.05 -8.45
N GLU A 71 -1.52 -0.81 -8.80
CA GLU A 71 -2.21 -1.51 -9.91
C GLU A 71 -1.55 -1.22 -11.27
N MET A 72 -1.12 0.02 -11.49
CA MET A 72 -0.35 0.45 -12.67
C MET A 72 1.13 0.01 -12.61
N LYS A 73 1.56 -0.70 -11.56
CA LYS A 73 2.95 -1.15 -11.35
C LYS A 73 3.98 -0.01 -11.37
N ILE A 74 3.56 1.20 -11.00
CA ILE A 74 4.46 2.36 -10.85
C ILE A 74 5.20 2.29 -9.50
N ILE A 75 4.52 1.76 -8.47
CA ILE A 75 5.11 1.44 -7.17
C ILE A 75 4.94 -0.04 -6.86
N SER A 76 5.79 -0.58 -5.99
CA SER A 76 5.68 -1.98 -5.54
C SER A 76 4.62 -2.15 -4.45
N GLN A 77 4.08 -3.36 -4.28
CA GLN A 77 3.17 -3.70 -3.18
C GLN A 77 3.80 -3.41 -1.81
N LYS A 78 5.11 -3.69 -1.65
CA LYS A 78 5.87 -3.37 -0.44
C LYS A 78 5.89 -1.88 -0.12
N MET A 79 6.12 -1.03 -1.13
CA MET A 79 6.09 0.43 -0.96
C MET A 79 4.69 0.92 -0.60
N PHE A 80 3.67 0.41 -1.28
CA PHE A 80 2.27 0.71 -0.98
C PHE A 80 1.93 0.39 0.48
N ARG A 81 2.21 -0.83 0.95
CA ARG A 81 1.94 -1.26 2.34
C ARG A 81 2.66 -0.38 3.36
N ARG A 82 3.93 -0.05 3.12
CA ARG A 82 4.71 0.83 4.00
C ARG A 82 4.07 2.21 4.16
N LEU A 83 3.50 2.76 3.10
CA LEU A 83 2.98 4.13 3.07
C LEU A 83 1.52 4.22 3.53
N VAL A 84 0.68 3.28 3.10
CA VAL A 84 -0.77 3.28 3.36
C VAL A 84 -1.10 2.54 4.67
N GLY A 85 -0.33 1.50 4.99
CA GLY A 85 -0.63 0.59 6.09
C GLY A 85 -1.72 -0.41 5.73
N ASP A 86 -1.69 -1.57 6.38
CA ASP A 86 -2.50 -2.73 5.97
C ASP A 86 -4.00 -2.51 6.13
N PHE A 87 -4.42 -1.83 7.20
CA PHE A 87 -5.84 -1.63 7.51
C PHE A 87 -6.50 -0.54 6.68
N GLN A 88 -5.71 0.34 6.04
CA GLN A 88 -6.24 1.38 5.15
C GLN A 88 -6.35 0.93 3.70
N ASP A 89 -5.93 -0.30 3.37
CA ASP A 89 -6.14 -0.83 2.03
C ASP A 89 -7.61 -1.25 1.83
N ASP A 90 -8.37 -0.46 1.08
CA ASP A 90 -9.77 -0.76 0.73
C ASP A 90 -9.91 -1.94 -0.24
N ARG A 91 -8.82 -2.48 -0.77
CA ARG A 91 -8.83 -3.69 -1.62
C ARG A 91 -9.02 -4.98 -0.81
N LEU A 92 -8.70 -4.95 0.48
CA LEU A 92 -8.85 -6.08 1.39
C LEU A 92 -10.21 -6.04 2.10
N SER A 93 -10.90 -7.18 2.13
CA SER A 93 -12.08 -7.35 2.97
C SER A 93 -11.73 -7.26 4.47
N TRP A 94 -12.74 -7.00 5.31
CA TRP A 94 -12.57 -7.04 6.76
C TRP A 94 -12.10 -8.41 7.26
N ALA A 95 -12.57 -9.50 6.65
CA ALA A 95 -12.09 -10.86 6.94
C ALA A 95 -10.60 -11.01 6.62
N ALA A 96 -10.16 -10.55 5.45
CA ALA A 96 -8.73 -10.57 5.07
C ALA A 96 -7.86 -9.74 6.02
N LYS A 97 -8.32 -8.55 6.44
CA LYS A 97 -7.61 -7.71 7.42
C LYS A 97 -7.52 -8.38 8.79
N GLY A 98 -8.61 -8.98 9.27
CA GLY A 98 -8.64 -9.72 10.53
C GLY A 98 -7.70 -10.92 10.49
N LEU A 99 -7.76 -11.71 9.41
CA LEU A 99 -6.87 -12.85 9.21
C LEU A 99 -5.40 -12.43 9.16
N LEU A 100 -5.07 -11.34 8.45
CA LEU A 100 -3.71 -10.81 8.41
C LEU A 100 -3.22 -10.40 9.80
N ALA A 101 -4.06 -9.75 10.60
CA ALA A 101 -3.72 -9.38 11.97
C ALA A 101 -3.44 -10.62 12.84
N PHE A 102 -4.30 -11.63 12.75
CA PHE A 102 -4.15 -12.89 13.47
C PHE A 102 -2.86 -13.62 13.06
N CYS A 103 -2.60 -13.77 11.76
CA CYS A 103 -1.37 -14.41 11.25
C CYS A 103 -0.09 -13.68 11.66
N LYS A 104 -0.15 -12.35 11.92
CA LYS A 104 1.00 -11.59 12.45
C LYS A 104 1.30 -11.92 13.91
N GLU A 105 0.27 -12.17 14.70
CA GLU A 105 0.41 -12.58 16.11
C GLU A 105 0.78 -14.06 16.23
N HIS A 106 0.39 -14.87 15.23
CA HIS A 106 0.62 -16.32 15.18
C HIS A 106 1.39 -16.74 13.91
N PRO A 107 2.68 -16.38 13.75
CA PRO A 107 3.43 -16.58 12.51
C PRO A 107 3.69 -18.06 12.12
N HIS A 108 3.38 -18.99 13.00
CA HIS A 108 3.61 -20.43 12.83
C HIS A 108 2.32 -21.26 12.79
N ILE A 109 1.14 -20.63 12.80
CA ILE A 109 -0.10 -21.41 12.66
C ILE A 109 -0.08 -22.14 11.29
N ASP A 110 -0.75 -23.27 11.16
CA ASP A 110 -0.93 -23.90 9.87
C ASP A 110 -2.38 -23.73 9.37
N LEU A 111 -2.67 -24.14 8.13
CA LEU A 111 -4.03 -24.02 7.60
C LEU A 111 -5.01 -24.89 8.39
N THR A 112 -4.59 -26.05 8.88
CA THR A 112 -5.46 -26.99 9.59
C THR A 112 -5.93 -26.37 10.89
N ASP A 113 -4.99 -25.85 11.69
CA ASP A 113 -5.25 -25.15 12.94
C ASP A 113 -6.15 -23.92 12.70
N LEU A 114 -5.91 -23.17 11.61
CA LEU A 114 -6.71 -22.01 11.26
C LEU A 114 -8.17 -22.39 10.92
N LEU A 115 -8.37 -23.49 10.19
CA LEU A 115 -9.70 -24.00 9.83
C LEU A 115 -10.42 -24.61 11.04
N GLU A 116 -9.69 -25.27 11.94
CA GLU A 116 -10.24 -25.76 13.21
C GLU A 116 -10.77 -24.60 14.06
N LEU A 117 -10.00 -23.51 14.22
CA LEU A 117 -10.44 -22.30 14.92
C LEU A 117 -11.68 -21.64 14.28
N SER A 118 -11.78 -21.68 12.94
CA SER A 118 -12.94 -21.13 12.23
C SER A 118 -14.20 -21.93 12.49
N SER A 119 -14.06 -23.25 12.55
CA SER A 119 -15.16 -24.18 12.84
C SER A 119 -15.75 -23.94 14.24
N GLU A 120 -14.91 -23.58 15.21
CA GLU A 120 -15.34 -23.22 16.58
C GLU A 120 -15.99 -21.83 16.64
N SER A 121 -15.58 -20.92 15.75
CA SER A 121 -16.06 -19.53 15.70
C SER A 121 -17.34 -19.37 14.87
N GLY A 122 -17.78 -20.41 14.16
CA GLY A 122 -18.92 -20.37 13.23
C GLY A 122 -18.61 -19.63 11.92
N GLU A 123 -17.33 -19.35 11.63
CA GLU A 123 -16.91 -18.83 10.33
C GLU A 123 -16.78 -19.97 9.32
N ASP A 124 -17.32 -19.75 8.12
CA ASP A 124 -17.23 -20.72 7.03
C ASP A 124 -15.78 -20.83 6.51
N GLU A 125 -15.29 -22.05 6.33
CA GLU A 125 -14.00 -22.35 5.69
C GLU A 125 -13.85 -21.60 4.35
N SER A 126 -14.95 -21.44 3.60
CA SER A 126 -14.95 -20.71 2.34
C SER A 126 -14.52 -19.23 2.51
N SER A 127 -14.87 -18.62 3.64
CA SER A 127 -14.51 -17.24 3.99
C SER A 127 -13.01 -17.10 4.22
N ILE A 128 -12.40 -18.04 4.95
CA ILE A 128 -10.96 -18.05 5.23
C ILE A 128 -10.16 -18.25 3.94
N ARG A 129 -10.55 -19.21 3.11
CA ARG A 129 -9.87 -19.45 1.83
C ARG A 129 -9.94 -18.21 0.94
N LYS A 130 -11.10 -17.57 0.86
CA LYS A 130 -11.26 -16.32 0.11
C LYS A 130 -10.37 -15.19 0.67
N ALA A 131 -10.31 -15.04 1.98
CA ALA A 131 -9.44 -14.06 2.64
C ALA A 131 -7.96 -14.31 2.32
N LEU A 132 -7.51 -15.56 2.35
CA LEU A 132 -6.14 -15.95 1.96
C LEU A 132 -5.86 -15.63 0.49
N THR A 133 -6.80 -15.91 -0.41
CA THR A 133 -6.67 -15.55 -1.83
C THR A 133 -6.55 -14.04 -2.02
N GLU A 134 -7.35 -13.23 -1.33
CA GLU A 134 -7.24 -11.76 -1.36
C GLU A 134 -5.86 -11.28 -0.89
N LEU A 135 -5.37 -11.82 0.24
CA LEU A 135 -4.06 -11.48 0.78
C LEU A 135 -2.93 -11.86 -0.19
N HIS A 136 -3.02 -13.03 -0.84
CA HIS A 136 -2.06 -13.45 -1.85
C HIS A 136 -2.08 -12.53 -3.08
N GLN A 137 -3.27 -12.23 -3.61
CA GLN A 137 -3.46 -11.39 -4.79
C GLN A 137 -2.83 -10.00 -4.62
N TYR A 138 -2.92 -9.41 -3.43
CA TYR A 138 -2.34 -8.09 -3.14
C TYR A 138 -0.93 -8.15 -2.53
N GLY A 139 -0.29 -9.32 -2.54
CA GLY A 139 1.10 -9.52 -2.14
C GLY A 139 1.35 -9.38 -0.64
N TYR A 140 0.32 -9.49 0.20
CA TYR A 140 0.45 -9.45 1.66
C TYR A 140 1.11 -10.73 2.21
N LEU A 141 0.99 -11.85 1.50
CA LEU A 141 1.62 -13.11 1.88
C LEU A 141 3.08 -13.24 1.40
N ASP A 142 3.59 -12.31 0.57
CA ASP A 142 4.98 -12.34 0.08
C ASP A 142 6.01 -12.28 1.23
N GLU A 143 5.64 -11.62 2.32
CA GLU A 143 6.47 -11.49 3.52
C GLU A 143 6.31 -12.70 4.47
N TYR A 144 5.40 -13.62 4.15
CA TYR A 144 5.08 -14.78 4.96
C TYR A 144 5.03 -16.05 4.09
N PRO A 145 6.19 -16.66 3.81
CA PRO A 145 6.29 -17.77 2.86
C PRO A 145 5.41 -18.97 3.19
N VAL A 146 5.17 -19.21 4.49
CA VAL A 146 4.29 -20.28 4.98
C VAL A 146 2.85 -20.05 4.52
N TRP A 147 2.34 -18.82 4.61
CA TRP A 147 0.99 -18.47 4.17
C TRP A 147 0.84 -18.47 2.65
N SER A 148 1.89 -18.10 1.92
CA SER A 148 1.83 -18.14 0.45
C SER A 148 1.63 -19.56 -0.10
N GLN A 149 2.00 -20.60 0.64
CA GLN A 149 1.75 -21.99 0.25
C GLN A 149 0.29 -22.40 0.49
N ILE A 150 -0.38 -21.71 1.41
CA ILE A 150 -1.73 -22.01 1.89
C ILE A 150 -2.81 -21.40 0.96
N ALA A 151 -2.46 -20.37 0.18
CA ALA A 151 -3.39 -19.68 -0.72
C ALA A 151 -3.51 -20.30 -2.14
N ASN A 152 -2.81 -21.40 -2.43
CA ASN A 152 -2.82 -22.11 -3.73
C ASN A 152 -3.76 -23.32 -3.76
#